data_AF-A0A2G6CX70-F1
#
_entry.id   AF-A0A2G6CX70-F1
#
_cell.length_a   1.000
_cell.length_b   1.000
_cell.length_c   1.000
_cell.angle_alpha   90.00
_cell.angle_beta   90.00
_cell.angle_gamma   90.00
#
_symmetry.space_group_name_H-M   'P 1'
#
loop_
_entity.id
_entity.type
_entity.pdbx_description
1 polymer ?
#
loop_
_entity_poly.entity_id
_entity_poly.type
_entity_poly.pdbx_seq_one_letter_code
_entity_poly.pdbx_strand_id
1 'polypeptide(L)'
;MDQSDIILKSLRVPHLYYTLGGEHHFDPASEQRLIGELTSLRADKSGGLIEWYRHEFKNARLRPELVNSLFVADRIFDGFFRKNNFADSVCQRANKWRYIFACALIRAKNKTAFAGRLLKTIDLFLQRQIGVSISAGSSRNPFFRTDETMDAVFFSEELFNEDKLACLFQTLKQDLERQDARRRKSVSRLLESEAGLARAGYAADFSQRIVAEVFQGRALPELIETFLIKDWMPAIKRWVSLGAGKSDEESFRSLTQSLGVCFACAPGKMLSSKNNRSFMLVAPTLIDSLDQIFSTRNSITKEIHNRLGEMQNMIIQLLQNVTVETRDFSGVPDSGRDSQCDQPLSSKLELAMNDERWFVDMETDARFQIAGIVTMTNQLLLINSLGAKIQLVSAAQANERYDKGLWKFLPGYVSLQSIFDETIRGLFKVSETQLKQRKNALEKAKSEVLAMRKARQEADQKAKETAEMLRAKAEKEQSEERERLRLEQEAYFLDQLEKVTLGAWIEYEREGKKEKGKLAVKTASTQKWIFVDRYGLNRFEIIKSDLLTQLIEGQARILNAGTAFDESLERTVSRIRMSKT
;
A
#
# COMPACT_ATOMS: atom_id res chain seq x y z
N MET A 1 -6.99 18.94 -15.40
CA MET A 1 -7.33 17.55 -15.00
C MET A 1 -6.60 17.28 -13.70
N ASP A 2 -7.31 16.78 -12.68
CA ASP A 2 -6.72 16.39 -11.41
C ASP A 2 -5.68 15.27 -11.62
N GLN A 3 -4.51 15.34 -10.95
CA GLN A 3 -3.49 14.28 -11.00
C GLN A 3 -4.09 12.92 -10.61
N SER A 4 -5.02 12.92 -9.65
CA SER A 4 -5.72 11.71 -9.22
C SER A 4 -6.56 11.12 -10.34
N ASP A 5 -7.28 11.93 -11.11
CA ASP A 5 -8.07 11.44 -12.26
C ASP A 5 -7.19 10.81 -13.34
N ILE A 6 -6.03 11.41 -13.60
CA ILE A 6 -5.08 10.87 -14.58
C ILE A 6 -4.58 9.50 -14.12
N ILE A 7 -4.19 9.36 -12.86
CA ILE A 7 -3.74 8.08 -12.29
C ILE A 7 -4.85 7.03 -12.40
N LEU A 8 -6.05 7.35 -11.92
CA LEU A 8 -7.16 6.39 -11.90
C LEU A 8 -7.52 5.88 -13.30
N LYS A 9 -7.47 6.74 -14.32
CA LYS A 9 -7.76 6.35 -15.71
C LYS A 9 -6.61 5.58 -16.38
N SER A 10 -5.37 6.02 -16.16
CA SER A 10 -4.25 5.65 -17.04
C SER A 10 -3.22 4.69 -16.43
N LEU A 11 -3.15 4.60 -15.10
CA LEU A 11 -2.21 3.70 -14.43
C LEU A 11 -2.51 2.25 -14.81
N ARG A 12 -1.46 1.47 -15.08
CA ARG A 12 -1.53 0.02 -15.18
C ARG A 12 -0.51 -0.60 -14.25
N VAL A 13 -0.99 -1.42 -13.33
CA VAL A 13 -0.18 -2.14 -12.35
C VAL A 13 0.02 -3.57 -12.83
N PRO A 14 1.25 -4.12 -12.79
CA PRO A 14 1.48 -5.52 -13.11
C PRO A 14 0.59 -6.45 -12.26
N HIS A 15 0.09 -7.54 -12.85
CA HIS A 15 -0.75 -8.53 -12.17
C HIS A 15 -2.12 -8.03 -11.66
N LEU A 16 -2.59 -6.87 -12.14
CA LEU A 16 -3.99 -6.46 -12.05
C LEU A 16 -4.65 -6.61 -13.42
N TYR A 17 -5.88 -7.12 -13.42
CA TYR A 17 -6.64 -7.31 -14.65
C TYR A 17 -7.32 -5.99 -15.03
N TYR A 18 -7.08 -5.55 -16.26
CA TYR A 18 -7.68 -4.34 -16.82
C TYR A 18 -8.42 -4.69 -18.10
N THR A 19 -9.69 -4.32 -18.18
CA THR A 19 -10.45 -4.46 -19.42
C THR A 19 -9.99 -3.38 -20.41
N LEU A 20 -9.48 -3.80 -21.57
CA LEU A 20 -9.06 -2.91 -22.65
C LEU A 20 -10.20 -2.82 -23.68
N GLY A 21 -10.85 -1.65 -23.80
CA GLY A 21 -11.95 -1.46 -24.76
C GLY A 21 -12.75 -0.17 -24.54
N GLY A 22 -13.56 0.21 -25.53
CA GLY A 22 -14.54 1.30 -25.43
C GLY A 22 -15.74 0.94 -24.54
N GLU A 23 -16.63 1.90 -24.27
CA GLU A 23 -17.73 1.83 -23.27
C GLU A 23 -18.63 0.58 -23.38
N HIS A 24 -18.68 -0.09 -24.54
CA HIS A 24 -19.45 -1.32 -24.79
C HIS A 24 -18.81 -2.63 -24.31
N HIS A 25 -17.71 -2.61 -23.56
CA HIS A 25 -16.99 -3.84 -23.12
C HIS A 25 -16.96 -4.07 -21.60
N PHE A 26 -17.58 -3.18 -20.82
CA PHE A 26 -17.64 -3.29 -19.36
C PHE A 26 -18.92 -4.01 -18.91
N ASP A 27 -18.88 -4.65 -17.75
CA ASP A 27 -20.05 -5.30 -17.13
C ASP A 27 -20.65 -4.41 -16.04
N PRO A 28 -21.75 -3.67 -16.30
CA PRO A 28 -22.35 -2.76 -15.34
C PRO A 28 -22.85 -3.47 -14.07
N ALA A 29 -23.26 -4.75 -14.18
CA ALA A 29 -23.74 -5.51 -13.03
C ALA A 29 -22.60 -5.81 -12.06
N SER A 30 -21.43 -6.21 -12.57
CA SER A 30 -20.22 -6.38 -11.76
C SER A 30 -19.73 -5.07 -11.14
N GLU A 31 -19.86 -3.93 -11.83
CA GLU A 31 -19.50 -2.62 -11.28
C GLU A 31 -20.43 -2.19 -10.14
N GLN A 32 -21.75 -2.35 -10.32
CA GLN A 32 -22.73 -2.06 -9.27
C GLN A 32 -22.54 -2.99 -8.07
N ARG A 33 -22.25 -4.28 -8.32
CA ARG A 33 -21.92 -5.24 -7.28
C ARG A 33 -20.67 -4.84 -6.51
N LEU A 34 -19.59 -4.43 -7.19
CA LEU A 34 -18.37 -3.95 -6.53
C LEU A 34 -18.67 -2.75 -5.61
N ILE A 35 -19.38 -1.75 -6.11
CA ILE A 35 -19.72 -0.55 -5.32
C ILE A 35 -20.60 -0.91 -4.13
N GLY A 36 -21.60 -1.79 -4.32
CA GLY A 36 -22.46 -2.28 -3.25
C GLY A 36 -21.71 -3.09 -2.19
N GLU A 37 -20.74 -3.92 -2.59
CA GLU A 37 -19.87 -4.65 -1.65
C GLU A 37 -18.94 -3.69 -0.90
N LEU A 38 -18.36 -2.67 -1.54
CA LEU A 38 -17.53 -1.66 -0.88
C LEU A 38 -18.26 -0.89 0.23
N THR A 39 -19.56 -0.62 0.06
CA THR A 39 -20.38 0.08 1.07
C THR A 39 -20.99 -0.84 2.12
N SER A 40 -21.10 -2.14 1.85
CA SER A 40 -21.69 -3.13 2.76
C SER A 40 -20.66 -3.91 3.57
N LEU A 41 -19.39 -3.95 3.15
CA LEU A 41 -18.27 -4.55 3.87
C LEU A 41 -17.94 -3.74 5.14
N ARG A 42 -18.75 -3.93 6.19
CA ARG A 42 -18.57 -3.25 7.48
C ARG A 42 -17.45 -3.82 8.36
N ALA A 43 -17.00 -5.07 8.19
CA ALA A 43 -16.17 -5.66 9.27
C ALA A 43 -15.22 -6.83 8.94
N ASP A 44 -15.45 -7.70 7.96
CA ASP A 44 -14.92 -9.08 8.11
C ASP A 44 -13.68 -9.48 7.31
N LYS A 45 -13.07 -8.59 6.52
CA LYS A 45 -11.85 -8.93 5.76
C LYS A 45 -10.65 -8.15 6.29
N SER A 46 -9.81 -8.84 7.06
CA SER A 46 -8.46 -8.40 7.46
C SER A 46 -7.49 -8.32 6.27
N GLY A 47 -7.86 -8.89 5.11
CA GLY A 47 -7.10 -8.82 3.87
C GLY A 47 -7.17 -7.45 3.18
N GLY A 48 -6.22 -7.22 2.26
CA GLY A 48 -6.19 -6.01 1.42
C GLY A 48 -7.32 -5.99 0.38
N LEU A 49 -7.73 -4.79 -0.07
CA LEU A 49 -8.72 -4.60 -1.15
C LEU A 49 -8.32 -5.33 -2.43
N ILE A 50 -7.04 -5.35 -2.78
CA ILE A 50 -6.54 -6.01 -3.99
C ILE A 50 -6.61 -7.52 -3.87
N GLU A 51 -6.34 -8.07 -2.69
CA GLU A 51 -6.47 -9.50 -2.44
C GLU A 51 -7.94 -9.93 -2.53
N TRP A 52 -8.83 -9.18 -1.88
CA TRP A 52 -10.27 -9.35 -1.98
C TRP A 52 -10.77 -9.26 -3.44
N TYR A 53 -10.34 -8.23 -4.17
CA TYR A 53 -10.67 -8.05 -5.59
C TYR A 53 -10.23 -9.25 -6.44
N ARG A 54 -9.02 -9.76 -6.23
CA ARG A 54 -8.51 -10.93 -6.97
C ARG A 54 -9.30 -12.20 -6.69
N HIS A 55 -9.85 -12.34 -5.49
CA HIS A 55 -10.67 -13.49 -5.11
C HIS A 55 -12.08 -13.40 -5.70
N GLU A 56 -12.79 -12.30 -5.46
CA GLU A 56 -14.21 -12.16 -5.82
C GLU A 56 -14.44 -11.76 -7.30
N PHE A 57 -13.51 -11.02 -7.91
CA PHE A 57 -13.68 -10.39 -9.22
C PHE A 57 -12.63 -10.82 -10.26
N LYS A 58 -12.02 -12.01 -10.09
CA LYS A 58 -10.91 -12.54 -10.92
C LYS A 58 -11.14 -12.42 -12.44
N ASN A 59 -12.39 -12.55 -12.89
CA ASN A 59 -12.78 -12.52 -14.30
C ASN A 59 -13.69 -11.31 -14.66
N ALA A 60 -13.92 -10.40 -13.72
CA ALA A 60 -14.83 -9.29 -13.92
C ALA A 60 -14.22 -8.23 -14.85
N ARG A 61 -15.01 -7.78 -15.83
CA ARG A 61 -14.62 -6.74 -16.79
C ARG A 61 -14.90 -5.35 -16.24
N LEU A 62 -14.05 -4.91 -15.32
CA LEU A 62 -14.18 -3.60 -14.66
C LEU A 62 -13.40 -2.51 -15.40
N ARG A 63 -13.86 -1.26 -15.27
CA ARG A 63 -13.12 -0.08 -15.71
C ARG A 63 -11.81 0.07 -14.93
N PRO A 64 -10.72 0.56 -15.58
CA PRO A 64 -9.46 0.84 -14.90
C PRO A 64 -9.59 1.79 -13.70
N GLU A 65 -10.52 2.74 -13.77
CA GLU A 65 -10.79 3.68 -12.67
C GLU A 65 -11.18 2.96 -11.37
N LEU A 66 -12.01 1.91 -11.46
CA LEU A 66 -12.47 1.14 -10.30
C LEU A 66 -11.30 0.37 -9.68
N VAL A 67 -10.59 -0.41 -10.50
CA VAL A 67 -9.45 -1.24 -10.06
C VAL A 67 -8.31 -0.39 -9.49
N ASN A 68 -8.00 0.74 -10.14
CA ASN A 68 -6.98 1.66 -9.66
C ASN A 68 -7.38 2.37 -8.36
N SER A 69 -8.67 2.64 -8.14
CA SER A 69 -9.16 3.22 -6.89
C SER A 69 -8.92 2.27 -5.70
N LEU A 70 -9.15 0.97 -5.89
CA LEU A 70 -8.84 -0.07 -4.90
C LEU A 70 -7.34 -0.13 -4.61
N PHE A 71 -6.50 -0.13 -5.66
CA PHE A 71 -5.04 -0.18 -5.52
C PHE A 71 -4.48 1.03 -4.77
N VAL A 72 -4.94 2.23 -5.10
CA VAL A 72 -4.49 3.47 -4.47
C VAL A 72 -4.86 3.47 -2.99
N ALA A 73 -6.10 3.07 -2.66
CA ALA A 73 -6.56 2.97 -1.28
C ALA A 73 -5.71 1.99 -0.45
N ASP A 74 -5.47 0.78 -0.96
CA ASP A 74 -4.62 -0.21 -0.28
C ASP A 74 -3.21 0.33 -0.03
N ARG A 75 -2.59 0.92 -1.07
CA ARG A 75 -1.21 1.40 -0.96
C ARG A 75 -1.05 2.53 0.06
N ILE A 76 -2.04 3.41 0.18
CA ILE A 76 -2.05 4.50 1.16
C ILE A 76 -2.19 3.95 2.58
N PHE A 77 -3.21 3.10 2.83
CA PHE A 77 -3.46 2.58 4.17
C PHE A 77 -2.35 1.64 4.64
N ASP A 78 -1.81 0.78 3.76
CA ASP A 78 -0.67 -0.07 4.11
C ASP A 78 0.59 0.75 4.43
N GLY A 79 0.86 1.80 3.64
CA GLY A 79 1.95 2.74 3.94
C GLY A 79 1.74 3.48 5.26
N PHE A 80 0.50 3.85 5.57
CA PHE A 80 0.13 4.55 6.79
C PHE A 80 0.30 3.70 8.05
N PHE A 81 -0.25 2.49 8.06
CA PHE A 81 -0.12 1.60 9.23
C PHE A 81 1.33 1.22 9.49
N ARG A 82 2.12 0.97 8.43
CA ARG A 82 3.56 0.67 8.55
C ARG A 82 4.36 1.84 9.15
N LYS A 83 4.04 3.09 8.80
CA LYS A 83 4.78 4.28 9.29
C LYS A 83 4.41 4.69 10.72
N ASN A 84 3.19 4.40 11.19
CA ASN A 84 2.66 4.91 12.47
C ASN A 84 2.66 3.91 13.64
N ASN A 85 2.91 2.62 13.38
CA ASN A 85 3.03 1.57 14.41
C ASN A 85 1.88 1.59 15.44
N PHE A 86 0.62 1.47 14.99
CA PHE A 86 -0.55 1.34 15.89
C PHE A 86 -0.65 -0.06 16.48
N ALA A 87 -1.43 -0.22 17.56
CA ALA A 87 -1.79 -1.52 18.08
C ALA A 87 -2.66 -2.29 17.06
N ASP A 88 -2.53 -3.62 17.02
CA ASP A 88 -3.24 -4.48 16.06
C ASP A 88 -4.76 -4.29 16.10
N SER A 89 -5.32 -4.09 17.28
CA SER A 89 -6.75 -3.82 17.47
C SER A 89 -7.22 -2.52 16.79
N VAL A 90 -6.36 -1.49 16.77
CA VAL A 90 -6.63 -0.22 16.10
C VAL A 90 -6.48 -0.40 14.59
N CYS A 91 -5.41 -1.09 14.15
CA CYS A 91 -5.19 -1.43 12.74
C CYS A 91 -6.38 -2.19 12.17
N GLN A 92 -6.82 -3.27 12.80
CA GLN A 92 -7.94 -4.10 12.34
C GLN A 92 -9.23 -3.30 12.13
N ARG A 93 -9.56 -2.40 13.06
CA ARG A 93 -10.75 -1.56 12.96
C ARG A 93 -10.60 -0.48 11.91
N ALA A 94 -9.53 0.31 11.97
CA ALA A 94 -9.29 1.36 10.99
C ALA A 94 -9.10 0.81 9.57
N ASN A 95 -8.75 -0.47 9.42
CA ASN A 95 -8.57 -1.14 8.14
C ASN A 95 -9.80 -1.00 7.24
N LYS A 96 -11.02 -1.11 7.80
CA LYS A 96 -12.27 -1.04 7.04
C LYS A 96 -12.46 0.31 6.32
N TRP A 97 -11.85 1.38 6.79
CA TRP A 97 -11.98 2.71 6.16
C TRP A 97 -11.26 2.82 4.82
N ARG A 98 -10.36 1.88 4.48
CA ARG A 98 -9.78 1.80 3.13
C ARG A 98 -10.84 1.53 2.07
N TYR A 99 -11.87 0.74 2.40
CA TYR A 99 -12.98 0.40 1.50
C TYR A 99 -13.82 1.65 1.20
N ILE A 100 -14.12 2.42 2.24
CA ILE A 100 -14.82 3.70 2.11
C ILE A 100 -13.98 4.72 1.35
N PHE A 101 -12.68 4.77 1.60
CA PHE A 101 -11.79 5.64 0.84
C PHE A 101 -11.75 5.27 -0.66
N ALA A 102 -11.72 3.99 -1.00
CA ALA A 102 -11.85 3.55 -2.39
C ALA A 102 -13.21 3.94 -3.00
N CYS A 103 -14.31 3.76 -2.25
CA CYS A 103 -15.64 4.19 -2.67
C CYS A 103 -15.72 5.71 -2.91
N ALA A 104 -15.08 6.50 -2.03
CA ALA A 104 -14.96 7.94 -2.16
C ALA A 104 -14.22 8.35 -3.45
N LEU A 105 -13.11 7.67 -3.78
CA LEU A 105 -12.39 7.91 -5.04
C LEU A 105 -13.23 7.57 -6.28
N ILE A 106 -14.14 6.60 -6.19
CA ILE A 106 -15.01 6.19 -7.30
C ILE A 106 -16.16 7.17 -7.51
N ARG A 107 -16.87 7.54 -6.44
CA ARG A 107 -18.15 8.26 -6.51
C ARG A 107 -18.02 9.79 -6.43
N ALA A 108 -16.94 10.33 -5.86
CA ALA A 108 -16.81 11.77 -5.67
C ALA A 108 -16.65 12.54 -6.99
N LYS A 109 -17.38 13.65 -7.14
CA LYS A 109 -17.25 14.56 -8.30
C LYS A 109 -15.87 15.23 -8.32
N ASN A 110 -15.40 15.72 -7.18
CA ASN A 110 -14.06 16.28 -7.00
C ASN A 110 -13.24 15.37 -6.07
N LYS A 111 -12.47 14.46 -6.67
CA LYS A 111 -11.82 13.35 -5.96
C LYS A 111 -10.78 13.85 -4.96
N THR A 112 -9.87 14.74 -5.35
CA THR A 112 -8.81 15.24 -4.44
C THR A 112 -9.37 16.02 -3.26
N ALA A 113 -10.29 16.97 -3.51
CA ALA A 113 -10.84 17.80 -2.45
C ALA A 113 -11.65 16.98 -1.44
N PHE A 114 -12.45 16.02 -1.92
CA PHE A 114 -13.23 15.14 -1.06
C PHE A 114 -12.32 14.15 -0.30
N ALA A 115 -11.40 13.49 -1.00
CA ALA A 115 -10.42 12.59 -0.40
C ALA A 115 -9.64 13.29 0.72
N GLY A 116 -9.16 14.50 0.48
CA GLY A 116 -8.39 15.23 1.49
C GLY A 116 -9.21 15.61 2.72
N ARG A 117 -10.50 15.93 2.57
CA ARG A 117 -11.40 16.15 3.72
C ARG A 117 -11.63 14.87 4.52
N LEU A 118 -11.93 13.77 3.83
CA LEU A 118 -12.14 12.46 4.46
C LEU A 118 -10.89 11.99 5.23
N LEU A 119 -9.71 12.08 4.60
CA LEU A 119 -8.45 11.69 5.23
C LEU A 119 -8.12 12.58 6.45
N LYS A 120 -8.38 13.88 6.39
CA LYS A 120 -8.24 14.78 7.55
C LYS A 120 -9.15 14.38 8.71
N THR A 121 -10.38 13.95 8.45
CA THR A 121 -11.29 13.45 9.48
C THR A 121 -10.76 12.18 10.13
N ILE A 122 -10.24 11.25 9.32
CA ILE A 122 -9.61 10.01 9.81
C ILE A 122 -8.35 10.33 10.62
N ASP A 123 -7.52 11.24 10.12
CA ASP A 123 -6.27 11.68 10.76
C ASP A 123 -6.53 12.28 12.14
N LEU A 124 -7.53 13.16 12.24
CA LEU A 124 -7.92 13.81 13.49
C LEU A 124 -8.24 12.79 14.60
N PHE A 125 -8.88 11.69 14.21
CA PHE A 125 -9.22 10.61 15.13
C PHE A 125 -8.01 9.73 15.46
N LEU A 126 -7.34 9.17 14.44
CA LEU A 126 -6.28 8.17 14.63
C LEU A 126 -5.03 8.73 15.31
N GLN A 127 -4.72 10.02 15.13
CA GLN A 127 -3.61 10.68 15.82
C GLN A 127 -3.69 10.51 17.35
N ARG A 128 -4.90 10.47 17.91
CA ARG A 128 -5.12 10.31 19.37
C ARG A 128 -5.14 8.86 19.84
N GLN A 129 -5.06 7.90 18.92
CA GLN A 129 -5.18 6.47 19.22
C GLN A 129 -3.82 5.75 19.26
N ILE A 130 -2.72 6.46 19.03
CA ILE A 130 -1.35 5.91 19.06
C ILE A 130 -1.06 5.20 20.38
N GLY A 131 -1.52 5.76 21.51
CA GLY A 131 -1.29 5.22 22.84
C GLY A 131 -2.26 4.14 23.30
N VAL A 132 -3.23 3.74 22.46
CA VAL A 132 -4.24 2.75 22.85
C VAL A 132 -3.63 1.35 22.78
N SER A 133 -3.47 0.71 23.93
CA SER A 133 -3.25 -0.73 24.06
C SER A 133 -4.55 -1.36 24.58
N ILE A 134 -5.30 -2.06 23.73
CA ILE A 134 -6.50 -2.78 24.17
C ILE A 134 -6.05 -4.11 24.76
N SER A 135 -6.01 -4.22 26.08
CA SER A 135 -6.14 -5.53 26.72
C SER A 135 -7.56 -6.02 26.43
N ALA A 136 -7.68 -7.20 25.82
CA ALA A 136 -8.96 -7.78 25.39
C ALA A 136 -10.07 -7.59 26.45
N GLY A 137 -11.13 -6.85 26.12
CA GLY A 137 -12.39 -6.93 26.88
C GLY A 137 -13.11 -5.64 27.28
N SER A 138 -12.51 -4.44 27.22
CA SER A 138 -13.23 -3.23 27.69
C SER A 138 -13.97 -2.49 26.57
N SER A 139 -15.18 -2.95 26.23
CA SER A 139 -16.14 -2.25 25.33
C SER A 139 -16.53 -0.84 25.79
N ARG A 140 -16.06 -0.39 26.96
CA ARG A 140 -16.27 0.95 27.51
C ARG A 140 -15.22 1.98 27.10
N ASN A 141 -14.21 1.61 26.29
CA ASN A 141 -13.20 2.56 25.82
C ASN A 141 -13.86 3.63 24.92
N PRO A 142 -13.66 4.95 25.18
CA PRO A 142 -14.11 6.04 24.32
C PRO A 142 -13.77 5.86 22.84
N PHE A 143 -12.66 5.19 22.53
CA PHE A 143 -12.28 4.80 21.17
C PHE A 143 -13.41 4.06 20.44
N PHE A 144 -14.06 3.07 21.07
CA PHE A 144 -15.10 2.25 20.42
C PHE A 144 -16.33 3.06 20.07
N ARG A 145 -16.75 3.97 20.95
CA ARG A 145 -17.92 4.83 20.68
C ARG A 145 -17.67 5.76 19.52
N THR A 146 -16.48 6.35 19.43
CA THR A 146 -16.12 7.27 18.35
C THR A 146 -15.87 6.53 17.03
N ASP A 147 -15.34 5.30 17.08
CA ASP A 147 -15.25 4.39 15.92
C ASP A 147 -16.65 4.09 15.36
N GLU A 148 -17.61 3.75 16.22
CA GLU A 148 -19.01 3.49 15.83
C GLU A 148 -19.71 4.71 15.23
N THR A 149 -19.48 5.92 15.76
CA THR A 149 -20.07 7.15 15.19
C THR A 149 -19.46 7.49 13.84
N MET A 150 -18.16 7.28 13.66
CA MET A 150 -17.50 7.44 12.36
C MET A 150 -18.05 6.44 11.35
N ASP A 151 -18.20 5.18 11.74
CA ASP A 151 -18.75 4.13 10.88
C ASP A 151 -20.19 4.43 10.44
N ALA A 152 -21.02 4.95 11.34
CA ALA A 152 -22.40 5.30 11.01
C ALA A 152 -22.47 6.31 9.85
N VAL A 153 -21.55 7.28 9.80
CA VAL A 153 -21.48 8.25 8.70
C VAL A 153 -20.77 7.67 7.49
N PHE A 154 -19.59 7.04 7.67
CA PHE A 154 -18.75 6.55 6.59
C PHE A 154 -19.42 5.43 5.76
N PHE A 155 -20.21 4.57 6.38
CA PHE A 155 -20.96 3.50 5.71
C PHE A 155 -22.43 3.88 5.45
N SER A 156 -22.69 5.16 5.17
CA SER A 156 -24.00 5.68 4.78
C SER A 156 -23.90 6.58 3.55
N GLU A 157 -25.05 6.84 2.89
CA GLU A 157 -25.13 7.83 1.82
C GLU A 157 -24.83 9.27 2.30
N GLU A 158 -24.88 9.52 3.62
CA GLU A 158 -24.55 10.84 4.19
C GLU A 158 -23.08 11.23 4.00
N LEU A 159 -22.18 10.25 3.76
CA LEU A 159 -20.76 10.51 3.52
C LEU A 159 -20.52 11.51 2.38
N PHE A 160 -21.30 11.42 1.29
CA PHE A 160 -21.14 12.27 0.11
C PHE A 160 -21.80 13.65 0.25
N ASN A 161 -22.50 13.90 1.36
CA ASN A 161 -22.99 15.22 1.70
C ASN A 161 -21.87 16.03 2.38
N GLU A 162 -21.42 17.09 1.72
CA GLU A 162 -20.29 17.90 2.19
C GLU A 162 -20.56 18.56 3.55
N ASP A 163 -21.79 18.98 3.81
CA ASP A 163 -22.19 19.61 5.08
C ASP A 163 -22.20 18.59 6.22
N LYS A 164 -22.64 17.36 5.94
CA LYS A 164 -22.63 16.26 6.92
C LYS A 164 -21.21 15.84 7.29
N LEU A 165 -20.30 15.72 6.31
CA LEU A 165 -18.90 15.40 6.57
C LEU A 165 -18.21 16.52 7.36
N ALA A 166 -18.50 17.79 7.05
CA ALA A 166 -17.99 18.94 7.80
C ALA A 166 -18.53 18.99 9.23
N CYS A 167 -19.82 18.68 9.42
CA CYS A 167 -20.46 18.56 10.73
C CYS A 167 -19.81 17.45 11.57
N LEU A 168 -19.64 16.25 10.99
CA LEU A 168 -18.94 15.14 11.64
C LEU A 168 -17.53 15.55 12.07
N PHE A 169 -16.76 16.20 11.19
CA PHE A 169 -15.41 16.68 11.53
C PHE A 169 -15.42 17.62 12.74
N GLN A 170 -16.34 18.60 12.78
CA GLN A 170 -16.48 19.53 13.90
C GLN A 170 -16.90 18.82 15.19
N THR A 171 -17.88 17.93 15.13
CA THR A 171 -18.34 17.14 16.28
C THR A 171 -17.22 16.27 16.84
N LEU A 172 -16.52 15.54 15.98
CA LEU A 172 -15.37 14.71 16.37
C LEU A 172 -14.27 15.56 17.01
N LYS A 173 -13.95 16.72 16.41
CA LYS A 173 -12.95 17.63 16.97
C LYS A 173 -13.31 18.05 18.40
N GLN A 174 -14.54 18.50 18.62
CA GLN A 174 -15.01 18.92 19.93
C GLN A 174 -15.01 17.77 20.95
N ASP A 175 -15.45 16.58 20.54
CA ASP A 175 -15.50 15.42 21.44
C ASP A 175 -14.10 14.94 21.83
N LEU A 176 -13.16 14.94 20.89
CA LEU A 176 -11.77 14.60 21.14
C LEU A 176 -11.08 15.66 22.04
N GLU A 177 -11.33 16.95 21.82
CA GLU A 177 -10.85 18.02 22.71
C GLU A 177 -11.40 17.90 24.14
N ARG A 178 -12.68 17.52 24.28
CA ARG A 178 -13.29 17.22 25.59
C ARG A 178 -12.64 16.01 26.25
N GLN A 179 -12.33 14.96 25.50
CA GLN A 179 -11.62 13.78 26.01
C GLN A 179 -10.20 14.14 26.47
N ASP A 180 -9.45 14.91 25.68
CA ASP A 180 -8.10 15.40 26.02
C ASP A 180 -8.13 16.26 27.29
N ALA A 181 -9.10 17.18 27.40
CA ALA A 181 -9.25 18.03 28.58
C ALA A 181 -9.59 17.21 29.84
N ARG A 182 -10.43 16.18 29.73
CA ARG A 182 -10.73 15.25 30.83
C ARG A 182 -9.49 14.46 31.23
N ARG A 183 -8.76 13.91 30.26
CA ARG A 183 -7.51 13.17 30.49
C ARG A 183 -6.48 14.03 31.22
N ARG A 184 -6.19 15.24 30.75
CA ARG A 184 -5.23 16.16 31.41
C ARG A 184 -5.59 16.45 32.86
N LYS A 185 -6.88 16.68 33.14
CA LYS A 185 -7.36 16.88 34.53
C LYS A 185 -7.19 15.61 35.38
N SER A 186 -7.50 14.44 34.84
CA SER A 186 -7.29 13.17 35.55
C SER A 186 -5.81 12.92 35.85
N VAL A 187 -4.92 13.18 34.89
CA VAL A 187 -3.46 13.02 35.06
C VAL A 187 -2.91 14.00 36.10
N SER A 188 -3.33 15.27 36.06
CA SER A 188 -2.96 16.29 37.04
C SER A 188 -3.36 15.88 38.46
N ARG A 189 -4.61 15.44 38.67
CA ARG A 189 -5.09 14.92 39.97
C ARG A 189 -4.35 13.67 40.41
N LEU A 190 -4.00 12.79 39.47
CA LEU A 190 -3.25 11.58 39.77
C LEU A 190 -1.83 11.93 40.26
N LEU A 191 -1.13 12.84 39.58
CA LEU A 191 0.17 13.34 40.04
C LEU A 191 0.09 13.97 41.43
N GLU A 192 -0.94 14.79 41.70
CA GLU A 192 -1.17 15.37 43.03
C GLU A 192 -1.42 14.29 44.09
N SER A 193 -2.24 13.28 43.76
CA SER A 193 -2.55 12.17 44.66
C SER A 193 -1.30 11.32 44.97
N GLU A 194 -0.51 10.97 43.96
CA GLU A 194 0.72 10.19 44.14
C GLU A 194 1.79 10.99 44.88
N ALA A 195 1.92 12.30 44.61
CA ALA A 195 2.79 13.19 45.38
C ALA A 195 2.35 13.30 46.84
N GLY A 196 1.04 13.35 47.09
CA GLY A 196 0.46 13.32 48.44
C GLY A 196 0.75 12.01 49.18
N LEU A 197 0.59 10.86 48.52
CA LEU A 197 0.94 9.55 49.08
C LEU A 197 2.43 9.43 49.38
N ALA A 198 3.29 9.85 48.45
CA ALA A 198 4.73 9.84 48.64
C ALA A 198 5.16 10.74 49.81
N ARG A 199 4.53 11.91 49.96
CA ARG A 199 4.76 12.81 51.09
C ARG A 199 4.30 12.20 52.40
N ALA A 200 3.14 11.56 52.44
CA ALA A 200 2.63 10.89 53.63
C ALA A 200 3.52 9.70 54.05
N GLY A 201 4.03 8.94 53.07
CA GLY A 201 5.02 7.87 53.30
C GLY A 201 6.34 8.43 53.85
N TYR A 202 6.88 9.47 53.22
CA TYR A 202 8.07 10.17 53.73
C TYR A 202 7.88 10.70 55.15
N ALA A 203 6.75 11.33 55.45
CA ALA A 203 6.47 11.84 56.77
C ALA A 203 6.38 10.74 57.83
N ALA A 204 5.86 9.56 57.47
CA ALA A 204 5.81 8.39 58.35
C ALA A 204 7.21 7.83 58.61
N ASP A 205 8.01 7.63 57.56
CA ASP A 205 9.39 7.16 57.67
C ASP A 205 10.24 8.15 58.48
N PHE A 206 10.09 9.45 58.23
CA PHE A 206 10.85 10.50 58.89
C PHE A 206 10.56 10.54 60.38
N SER A 207 9.29 10.54 60.79
CA SER A 207 8.92 10.58 62.21
C SER A 207 9.37 9.32 62.96
N GLN A 208 9.33 8.17 62.30
CA GLN A 208 9.85 6.90 62.80
C GLN A 208 11.37 6.95 62.97
N ARG A 209 12.09 7.39 61.94
CA ARG A 209 13.55 7.42 61.93
C ARG A 209 14.13 8.34 63.00
N ILE A 210 13.62 9.56 63.16
CA ILE A 210 14.19 10.48 64.15
C ILE A 210 14.00 9.99 65.59
N VAL A 211 12.92 9.25 65.87
CA VAL A 211 12.69 8.63 67.18
C VAL A 211 13.57 7.38 67.34
N ALA A 212 13.64 6.52 66.33
CA ALA A 212 14.50 5.33 66.36
C ALA A 212 15.99 5.71 66.55
N GLU A 213 16.49 6.70 65.81
CA GLU A 213 17.87 7.21 65.92
C GLU A 213 18.27 7.58 67.37
N VAL A 214 17.31 8.06 68.16
CA VAL A 214 17.56 8.55 69.52
C VAL A 214 17.26 7.51 70.60
N PHE A 215 16.19 6.72 70.44
CA PHE A 215 15.64 5.89 71.51
C PHE A 215 15.78 4.37 71.27
N GLN A 216 16.12 3.92 70.06
CA GLN A 216 16.27 2.49 69.77
C GLN A 216 17.37 1.87 70.63
N GLY A 217 17.06 0.76 71.31
CA GLY A 217 17.99 0.08 72.22
C GLY A 217 18.26 0.81 73.54
N ARG A 218 17.46 1.82 73.90
CA ARG A 218 17.54 2.55 75.18
C ARG A 218 16.34 2.27 76.06
N ALA A 219 16.48 2.53 77.36
CA ALA A 219 15.37 2.47 78.31
C ALA A 219 14.83 3.86 78.64
N LEU A 220 13.51 3.98 78.75
CA LEU A 220 12.80 5.23 79.01
C LEU A 220 11.55 5.06 79.90
N PRO A 221 11.07 6.12 80.60
CA PRO A 221 9.86 6.06 81.40
C PRO A 221 8.59 5.85 80.56
N GLU A 222 7.59 5.15 81.11
CA GLU A 222 6.31 4.84 80.44
C GLU A 222 5.57 6.10 79.93
N LEU A 223 5.66 7.21 80.67
CA LEU A 223 5.10 8.50 80.26
C LEU A 223 5.69 8.98 78.93
N ILE A 224 7.02 8.86 78.79
CA ILE A 224 7.76 9.34 77.62
C ILE A 224 7.51 8.42 76.43
N GLU A 225 7.46 7.11 76.65
CA GLU A 225 7.07 6.15 75.60
C GLU A 225 5.70 6.49 75.03
N THR A 226 4.75 6.74 75.93
CA THR A 226 3.37 7.07 75.54
C THR A 226 3.32 8.38 74.77
N PHE A 227 4.04 9.42 75.23
CA PHE A 227 4.13 10.70 74.54
C PHE A 227 4.76 10.56 73.14
N LEU A 228 5.87 9.81 73.01
CA LEU A 228 6.54 9.60 71.73
C LEU A 228 5.61 8.94 70.71
N ILE A 229 4.94 7.85 71.12
CA ILE A 229 4.11 7.04 70.22
C ILE A 229 2.76 7.71 69.90
N LYS A 230 2.09 8.30 70.90
CA LYS A 230 0.73 8.83 70.75
C LYS A 230 0.67 10.29 70.32
N ASP A 231 1.66 11.10 70.69
CA ASP A 231 1.60 12.55 70.50
C ASP A 231 2.69 13.04 69.55
N TRP A 232 3.96 12.76 69.85
CA TRP A 232 5.10 13.33 69.11
C TRP A 232 5.24 12.78 67.68
N MET A 233 5.35 11.45 67.50
CA MET A 233 5.47 10.84 66.17
C MET A 233 4.28 11.16 65.25
N PRO A 234 3.01 11.08 65.71
CA PRO A 234 1.86 11.46 64.88
C PRO A 234 1.84 12.95 64.55
N ALA A 235 2.26 13.82 65.47
CA ALA A 235 2.33 15.26 65.23
C ALA A 235 3.37 15.61 64.15
N ILE A 236 4.59 15.07 64.25
CA ILE A 236 5.63 15.25 63.23
C ILE A 236 5.17 14.72 61.87
N LYS A 237 4.59 13.51 61.84
CA LYS A 237 4.04 12.92 60.61
C LYS A 237 3.01 13.86 59.98
N ARG A 238 2.10 14.43 60.77
CA ARG A 238 1.09 15.37 60.29
C ARG A 238 1.73 16.65 59.76
N TRP A 239 2.67 17.24 60.50
CA TRP A 239 3.31 18.50 60.13
C TRP A 239 4.14 18.38 58.85
N VAL A 240 4.93 17.31 58.70
CA VAL A 240 5.70 17.03 57.48
C VAL A 240 4.76 16.75 56.31
N SER A 241 3.65 16.03 56.52
CA SER A 241 2.63 15.80 55.49
C SER A 241 1.97 17.11 54.99
N LEU A 242 1.85 18.12 55.86
CA LEU A 242 1.32 19.44 55.52
C LEU A 242 2.36 20.37 54.84
N GLY A 243 3.59 19.91 54.64
CA GLY A 243 4.63 20.66 53.93
C GLY A 243 5.57 21.45 54.84
N ALA A 244 5.86 20.94 56.05
CA ALA A 244 6.97 21.46 56.85
C ALA A 244 8.28 21.47 56.04
N GLY A 245 9.05 22.56 56.14
CA GLY A 245 10.29 22.72 55.38
C GLY A 245 11.50 22.06 56.05
N LYS A 246 12.67 22.11 55.39
CA LYS A 246 13.92 21.54 55.95
C LYS A 246 14.31 22.14 57.32
N SER A 247 14.09 23.44 57.52
CA SER A 247 14.34 24.11 58.81
C SER A 247 13.45 23.56 59.94
N ASP A 248 12.21 23.18 59.61
CA ASP A 248 11.31 22.55 60.56
C ASP A 248 11.76 21.12 60.90
N GLU A 249 12.19 20.36 59.88
CA GLU A 249 12.74 19.02 60.06
C GLU A 249 13.97 19.02 60.99
N GLU A 250 14.85 20.00 60.85
CA GLU A 250 15.99 20.21 61.76
C GLU A 250 15.54 20.53 63.18
N SER A 251 14.50 21.37 63.32
CA SER A 251 13.92 21.71 64.63
C SER A 251 13.30 20.48 65.32
N PHE A 252 12.57 19.64 64.58
CA PHE A 252 12.01 18.38 65.09
C PHE A 252 13.12 17.41 65.52
N ARG A 253 14.20 17.32 64.75
CA ARG A 253 15.37 16.50 65.09
C ARG A 253 16.04 16.99 66.38
N SER A 254 16.27 18.29 66.49
CA SER A 254 16.87 18.92 67.69
C SER A 254 16.04 18.67 68.96
N LEU A 255 14.72 18.82 68.88
CA LEU A 255 13.83 18.55 70.02
C LEU A 255 13.74 17.06 70.37
N THR A 256 13.76 16.18 69.37
CA THR A 256 13.80 14.73 69.60
C THR A 256 15.12 14.32 70.28
N GLN A 257 16.25 14.92 69.88
CA GLN A 257 17.53 14.73 70.56
C GLN A 257 17.49 15.26 71.99
N SER A 258 16.86 16.41 72.21
CA SER A 258 16.70 17.03 73.53
C SER A 258 15.87 16.14 74.47
N LEU A 259 14.78 15.56 73.97
CA LEU A 259 14.01 14.52 74.68
C LEU A 259 14.90 13.31 75.04
N GLY A 260 15.75 12.86 74.12
CA GLY A 260 16.70 11.78 74.35
C GLY A 260 17.72 12.09 75.45
N VAL A 261 18.27 13.30 75.48
CA VAL A 261 19.21 13.75 76.51
C VAL A 261 18.55 13.78 77.89
N CYS A 262 17.27 14.16 77.95
CA CYS A 262 16.53 14.30 79.19
C CYS A 262 16.01 12.97 79.76
N PHE A 263 15.56 12.07 78.89
CA PHE A 263 14.70 10.95 79.29
C PHE A 263 15.15 9.56 78.83
N ALA A 264 16.26 9.43 78.09
CA ALA A 264 16.78 8.13 77.67
C ALA A 264 18.02 7.73 78.45
N CYS A 265 18.13 6.44 78.80
CA CYS A 265 19.30 5.88 79.47
C CYS A 265 19.63 4.48 78.92
N ALA A 266 20.76 3.90 79.38
CA ALA A 266 21.14 2.56 78.97
C ALA A 266 20.11 1.51 79.46
N PRO A 267 19.88 0.42 78.70
CA PRO A 267 18.92 -0.61 79.07
C PRO A 267 19.20 -1.18 80.47
N GLY A 268 18.14 -1.46 81.22
CA GLY A 268 18.20 -1.93 82.60
C GLY A 268 18.69 -0.93 83.66
N LYS A 269 18.91 0.35 83.33
CA LYS A 269 19.26 1.41 84.30
C LYS A 269 18.07 2.30 84.64
N MET A 270 18.00 2.74 85.89
CA MET A 270 17.08 3.81 86.28
C MET A 270 17.56 5.17 85.76
N LEU A 271 16.62 6.05 85.41
CA LEU A 271 16.92 7.40 84.94
C LEU A 271 17.38 8.28 86.12
N SER A 272 18.50 8.99 85.95
CA SER A 272 19.07 9.91 86.96
C SER A 272 19.76 11.10 86.29
N SER A 273 19.70 12.27 86.92
CA SER A 273 20.37 13.49 86.45
C SER A 273 21.84 13.61 86.91
N LYS A 274 22.31 12.72 87.81
CA LYS A 274 23.66 12.81 88.40
C LYS A 274 24.74 12.82 87.32
N ASN A 275 25.52 13.90 87.27
CA ASN A 275 26.65 14.14 86.38
C ASN A 275 26.36 14.35 84.88
N ASN A 276 25.09 14.52 84.47
CA ASN A 276 24.77 14.80 83.07
C ASN A 276 24.76 16.32 82.79
N ARG A 277 25.91 16.90 82.39
CA ARG A 277 26.02 18.33 82.05
C ARG A 277 25.06 18.74 80.93
N SER A 278 24.81 17.85 79.98
CA SER A 278 23.90 18.09 78.84
C SER A 278 22.44 18.18 79.29
N PHE A 279 22.03 17.40 80.30
CA PHE A 279 20.71 17.49 80.91
C PHE A 279 20.45 18.89 81.50
N MET A 280 21.43 19.44 82.23
CA MET A 280 21.29 20.75 82.90
C MET A 280 21.10 21.92 81.93
N LEU A 281 21.60 21.79 80.69
CA LEU A 281 21.46 22.83 79.66
C LEU A 281 20.11 22.76 78.94
N VAL A 282 19.58 21.55 78.74
CA VAL A 282 18.42 21.30 77.87
C VAL A 282 17.11 21.22 78.65
N ALA A 283 17.14 20.63 79.85
CA ALA A 283 15.94 20.38 80.64
C ALA A 283 15.10 21.64 80.95
N PRO A 284 15.68 22.82 81.24
CA PRO A 284 14.90 24.01 81.57
C PRO A 284 14.07 24.59 80.41
N THR A 285 14.48 24.38 79.16
CA THR A 285 13.86 25.00 77.97
C THR A 285 13.06 24.01 77.12
N LEU A 286 13.15 22.72 77.42
CA LEU A 286 12.56 21.65 76.61
C LEU A 286 11.03 21.73 76.55
N ILE A 287 10.35 21.82 77.70
CA ILE A 287 8.88 21.83 77.75
C ILE A 287 8.32 23.08 77.09
N ASP A 288 8.91 24.25 77.34
CA ASP A 288 8.51 25.51 76.69
C ASP A 288 8.66 25.43 75.17
N SER A 289 9.75 24.84 74.69
CA SER A 289 9.99 24.67 73.24
C SER A 289 8.99 23.69 72.61
N LEU A 290 8.64 22.61 73.30
CA LEU A 290 7.60 21.67 72.84
C LEU A 290 6.23 22.34 72.81
N ASP A 291 5.85 23.03 73.88
CA ASP A 291 4.58 23.75 73.99
C ASP A 291 4.47 24.83 72.89
N GLN A 292 5.55 25.56 72.62
CA GLN A 292 5.63 26.53 71.53
C GLN A 292 5.37 25.89 70.16
N ILE A 293 5.98 24.74 69.84
CA ILE A 293 5.76 24.06 68.55
C ILE A 293 4.32 23.54 68.43
N PHE A 294 3.79 22.90 69.47
CA PHE A 294 2.40 22.41 69.45
C PHE A 294 1.39 23.55 69.31
N SER A 295 1.66 24.69 69.96
CA SER A 295 0.84 25.91 69.88
C SER A 295 0.92 26.56 68.49
N THR A 296 2.13 26.75 67.96
CA THR A 296 2.34 27.38 66.64
C THR A 296 1.65 26.60 65.52
N ARG A 297 1.55 25.28 65.66
CA ARG A 297 0.95 24.39 64.66
C ARG A 297 -0.48 23.93 65.00
N ASN A 298 -1.17 24.64 65.92
CA ASN A 298 -2.56 24.39 66.32
C ASN A 298 -2.88 22.90 66.60
N SER A 299 -1.96 22.21 67.27
CA SER A 299 -2.08 20.76 67.56
C SER A 299 -2.21 20.46 69.06
N ILE A 300 -2.38 21.50 69.89
CA ILE A 300 -2.43 21.33 71.34
C ILE A 300 -3.81 20.81 71.79
N THR A 301 -3.81 19.68 72.48
CA THR A 301 -5.00 19.11 73.12
C THR A 301 -4.84 19.21 74.63
N LYS A 302 -5.96 19.12 75.37
CA LYS A 302 -5.91 19.06 76.85
C LYS A 302 -5.04 17.89 77.34
N GLU A 303 -5.06 16.77 76.62
CA GLU A 303 -4.25 15.58 76.90
C GLU A 303 -2.75 15.84 76.71
N ILE A 304 -2.36 16.51 75.62
CA ILE A 304 -0.95 16.88 75.37
C ILE A 304 -0.47 17.85 76.45
N HIS A 305 -1.27 18.87 76.79
CA HIS A 305 -0.91 19.83 77.83
C HIS A 305 -0.72 19.16 79.20
N ASN A 306 -1.61 18.22 79.56
CA ASN A 306 -1.46 17.43 80.78
C ASN A 306 -0.16 16.58 80.78
N ARG A 307 0.13 15.89 79.67
CA ARG A 307 1.38 15.11 79.53
C ARG A 307 2.63 15.99 79.63
N LEU A 308 2.63 17.16 79.01
CA LEU A 308 3.73 18.13 79.11
C LEU A 308 3.93 18.58 80.57
N GLY A 309 2.85 18.81 81.31
CA GLY A 309 2.90 19.09 82.75
C GLY A 309 3.46 17.92 83.58
N GLU A 310 3.06 16.68 83.27
CA GLU A 310 3.63 15.47 83.90
C GLU A 310 5.12 15.31 83.60
N MET A 311 5.55 15.60 82.36
CA MET A 311 6.96 15.60 81.97
C MET A 311 7.75 16.69 82.71
N GLN A 312 7.18 17.88 82.91
CA GLN A 312 7.78 18.95 83.70
C GLN A 312 7.99 18.52 85.16
N ASN A 313 6.99 17.85 85.76
CA ASN A 313 7.12 17.30 87.11
C ASN A 313 8.22 16.23 87.19
N MET A 314 8.37 15.40 86.16
CA MET A 314 9.46 14.43 86.07
C MET A 314 10.83 15.10 85.95
N ILE A 315 10.96 16.19 85.18
CA ILE A 315 12.20 16.98 85.13
C ILE A 315 12.55 17.53 86.53
N ILE A 316 11.57 18.03 87.28
CA ILE A 316 11.76 18.54 88.65
C ILE A 316 12.24 17.41 89.58
N GLN A 317 11.65 16.22 89.49
CA GLN A 317 12.08 15.04 90.28
C GLN A 317 13.53 14.66 89.95
N LEU A 318 13.89 14.65 88.66
CA LEU A 318 15.26 14.37 88.23
C LEU A 318 16.24 15.43 88.74
N LEU A 319 15.88 16.73 88.73
CA LEU A 319 16.69 17.80 89.32
C LEU A 319 16.88 17.65 90.84
N GLN A 320 15.89 17.08 91.53
CA GLN A 320 15.96 16.72 92.95
C GLN A 320 16.75 15.43 93.21
N ASN A 321 17.37 14.84 92.18
CA ASN A 321 18.10 13.57 92.22
C ASN A 321 17.25 12.33 92.56
N VAL A 322 15.94 12.40 92.34
CA VAL A 322 15.05 11.23 92.44
C VAL A 322 15.21 10.38 91.18
N THR A 323 15.45 9.08 91.35
CA THR A 323 15.58 8.14 90.24
C THR A 323 14.21 7.66 89.75
N VAL A 324 14.02 7.55 88.44
CA VAL A 324 12.76 7.14 87.82
C VAL A 324 12.92 5.77 87.15
N GLU A 325 11.92 4.90 87.29
CA GLU A 325 11.88 3.59 86.62
C GLU A 325 11.76 3.74 85.10
N THR A 326 12.43 2.84 84.38
CA THR A 326 12.49 2.84 82.92
C THR A 326 12.18 1.44 82.39
N ARG A 327 11.69 1.38 81.16
CA ARG A 327 11.49 0.15 80.41
C ARG A 327 12.21 0.25 79.08
N ASP A 328 12.67 -0.89 78.56
CA ASP A 328 13.35 -0.94 77.27
C ASP A 328 12.39 -0.53 76.15
N PHE A 329 12.82 0.43 75.33
CA PHE A 329 12.00 0.92 74.23
C PHE A 329 11.97 -0.09 73.08
N SER A 330 10.79 -0.62 72.81
CA SER A 330 10.54 -1.57 71.72
C SER A 330 9.79 -0.93 70.54
N GLY A 331 9.97 0.38 70.38
CA GLY A 331 9.25 1.18 69.39
C GLY A 331 10.00 1.29 68.07
N VAL A 332 9.34 0.77 67.03
CA VAL A 332 9.52 1.05 65.59
C VAL A 332 10.39 0.03 64.83
N PRO A 333 9.78 -0.79 63.94
CA PRO A 333 10.51 -1.53 62.92
C PRO A 333 11.21 -0.53 62.00
N ASP A 334 12.51 -0.70 61.79
CA ASP A 334 13.26 0.11 60.85
C ASP A 334 12.63 -0.02 59.45
N SER A 335 11.96 1.03 58.97
CA SER A 335 11.53 1.11 57.58
C SER A 335 12.77 1.42 56.75
N GLY A 336 13.58 0.37 56.53
CA GLY A 336 14.76 0.40 55.70
C GLY A 336 14.39 1.01 54.35
N ARG A 337 14.72 2.28 54.15
CA ARG A 337 14.73 2.85 52.82
C ARG A 337 15.95 2.27 52.14
N ASP A 338 15.71 1.29 51.27
CA ASP A 338 16.67 0.94 50.23
C ASP A 338 17.11 2.23 49.54
N SER A 339 18.38 2.57 49.75
CA SER A 339 19.02 3.81 49.29
C SER A 339 19.30 3.77 47.78
N GLN A 340 18.41 3.17 46.99
CA GLN A 340 18.65 2.88 45.57
C GLN A 340 18.13 3.95 44.60
N CYS A 341 17.65 5.11 45.06
CA CYS A 341 16.87 6.02 44.21
C CYS A 341 17.55 7.35 43.85
N ASP A 342 18.86 7.35 43.55
CA ASP A 342 19.58 8.60 43.22
C ASP A 342 20.06 8.71 41.76
N GLN A 343 19.82 7.71 40.91
CA GLN A 343 20.15 7.89 39.49
C GLN A 343 19.16 8.86 38.83
N PRO A 344 19.64 9.93 38.18
CA PRO A 344 18.77 10.84 37.44
C PRO A 344 18.19 10.14 36.21
N LEU A 345 17.06 10.66 35.74
CA LEU A 345 16.50 10.21 34.47
C LEU A 345 17.46 10.57 33.33
N SER A 346 17.64 9.69 32.36
CA SER A 346 18.46 10.02 31.19
C SER A 346 17.85 11.19 30.40
N SER A 347 18.70 12.06 29.86
CA SER A 347 18.27 13.24 29.08
C SER A 347 17.33 12.90 27.91
N LYS A 348 17.47 11.70 27.33
CA LYS A 348 16.57 11.18 26.28
C LYS A 348 15.15 10.95 26.80
N LEU A 349 15.00 10.35 27.98
CA LEU A 349 13.69 10.09 28.58
C LEU A 349 13.07 11.37 29.14
N GLU A 350 13.88 12.31 29.65
CA GLU A 350 13.41 13.65 30.05
C GLU A 350 12.83 14.44 28.87
N LEU A 351 13.55 14.50 27.75
CA LEU A 351 13.05 15.15 26.53
C LEU A 351 11.74 14.50 26.05
N ALA A 352 11.67 13.18 26.07
CA ALA A 352 10.47 12.48 25.66
C ALA A 352 9.26 12.69 26.58
N MET A 353 9.50 12.82 27.89
CA MET A 353 8.47 13.17 28.86
C MET A 353 7.93 14.58 28.57
N ASN A 354 8.82 15.56 28.34
CA ASN A 354 8.43 16.93 28.00
C ASN A 354 7.68 17.04 26.66
N ASP A 355 8.05 16.22 25.69
CA ASP A 355 7.39 16.11 24.38
C ASP A 355 6.08 15.29 24.43
N GLU A 356 5.67 14.78 25.60
CA GLU A 356 4.48 13.93 25.75
C GLU A 356 4.51 12.68 24.83
N ARG A 357 5.68 12.08 24.61
CA ARG A 357 5.82 10.94 23.67
C ARG A 357 5.27 9.63 24.23
N TRP A 358 4.82 8.79 23.31
CA TRP A 358 4.36 7.44 23.61
C TRP A 358 5.49 6.41 23.52
N PHE A 359 5.43 5.44 24.41
CA PHE A 359 6.29 4.29 24.48
C PHE A 359 5.48 3.00 24.32
N VAL A 360 6.15 1.96 23.86
CA VAL A 360 5.67 0.58 23.93
C VAL A 360 6.64 -0.24 24.76
N ASP A 361 6.09 -1.00 25.70
CA ASP A 361 6.82 -2.02 26.45
C ASP A 361 6.78 -3.33 25.67
N MET A 362 7.94 -3.80 25.21
CA MET A 362 8.06 -4.99 24.35
C MET A 362 7.77 -6.31 25.07
N GLU A 363 7.74 -6.34 26.41
CA GLU A 363 7.40 -7.56 27.18
C GLU A 363 5.89 -7.73 27.33
N THR A 364 5.18 -6.62 27.54
CA THR A 364 3.74 -6.62 27.85
C THR A 364 2.87 -6.16 26.68
N ASP A 365 3.48 -5.63 25.62
CA ASP A 365 2.83 -4.90 24.52
C ASP A 365 1.97 -3.70 25.02
N ALA A 366 2.21 -3.27 26.26
CA ALA A 366 1.51 -2.14 26.85
C ALA A 366 2.05 -0.83 26.30
N ARG A 367 1.14 0.08 25.96
CA ARG A 367 1.48 1.42 25.50
C ARG A 367 1.27 2.42 26.61
N PHE A 368 2.28 3.25 26.85
CA PHE A 368 2.28 4.17 27.97
C PHE A 368 2.96 5.50 27.62
N GLN A 369 2.67 6.49 28.45
CA GLN A 369 3.32 7.79 28.46
C GLN A 369 3.84 8.04 29.87
N ILE A 370 4.97 8.74 29.98
CA ILE A 370 5.51 9.21 31.26
C ILE A 370 4.81 10.54 31.59
N ALA A 371 3.97 10.54 32.62
CA ALA A 371 3.20 11.72 33.01
C ALA A 371 4.03 12.76 33.79
N GLY A 372 5.02 12.29 34.55
CA GLY A 372 5.84 13.14 35.40
C GLY A 372 6.63 12.34 36.44
N ILE A 373 7.41 13.06 37.25
CA ILE A 373 8.23 12.52 38.33
C ILE A 373 7.61 12.88 39.67
N VAL A 374 7.41 11.87 40.52
CA VAL A 374 7.06 12.06 41.93
C VAL A 374 8.34 12.39 42.70
N THR A 375 8.54 13.68 42.99
CA THR A 375 9.82 14.22 43.48
C THR A 375 10.33 13.58 44.77
N MET A 376 9.45 13.20 45.70
CA MET A 376 9.82 12.61 46.99
C MET A 376 10.35 11.18 46.90
N THR A 377 9.96 10.43 45.87
CA THR A 377 10.41 9.04 45.64
C THR A 377 11.29 8.90 44.41
N ASN A 378 11.45 9.97 43.62
CA ASN A 378 12.13 9.97 42.31
C ASN A 378 11.60 8.87 41.37
N GLN A 379 10.29 8.61 41.44
CA GLN A 379 9.61 7.61 40.62
C GLN A 379 8.82 8.29 39.50
N LEU A 380 8.86 7.67 38.33
CA LEU A 380 8.13 8.05 37.14
C LEU A 380 6.71 7.48 37.20
N LEU A 381 5.72 8.32 36.92
CA LEU A 381 4.34 7.90 36.79
C LEU A 381 4.04 7.52 35.34
N LEU A 382 3.75 6.24 35.11
CA LEU A 382 3.34 5.73 33.79
C LEU A 382 1.82 5.74 33.69
N ILE A 383 1.29 6.26 32.58
CA ILE A 383 -0.15 6.35 32.30
C ILE A 383 -0.52 5.74 30.95
N ASN A 384 -1.75 5.27 30.84
CA ASN A 384 -2.33 4.76 29.58
C ASN A 384 -2.99 5.87 28.75
N SER A 385 -3.58 5.51 27.59
CA SER A 385 -4.33 6.42 26.70
C SER A 385 -5.48 7.19 27.36
N LEU A 386 -6.04 6.66 28.45
CA LEU A 386 -7.14 7.29 29.19
C LEU A 386 -6.64 8.18 30.34
N GLY A 387 -5.31 8.22 30.58
CA GLY A 387 -4.71 8.92 31.71
C GLY A 387 -4.83 8.17 33.04
N ALA A 388 -5.13 6.87 33.02
CA ALA A 388 -5.12 6.04 34.21
C ALA A 388 -3.70 5.53 34.52
N LYS A 389 -3.39 5.39 35.81
CA LYS A 389 -2.13 4.84 36.30
C LYS A 389 -1.91 3.42 35.77
N ILE A 390 -0.76 3.18 35.16
CA ILE A 390 -0.25 1.83 34.86
C ILE A 390 0.64 1.39 36.03
N GLN A 391 1.71 2.15 36.29
CA GLN A 391 2.72 1.79 37.30
C GLN A 391 3.57 3.00 37.73
N LEU A 392 4.24 2.89 38.88
CA LEU A 392 5.37 3.75 39.28
C LEU A 392 6.68 2.99 39.09
N VAL A 393 7.65 3.62 38.41
CA VAL A 393 8.95 3.00 38.09
C VAL A 393 10.07 3.95 38.49
N SER A 394 11.16 3.46 39.09
CA SER A 394 12.29 4.34 39.42
C SER A 394 13.01 4.82 38.16
N ALA A 395 13.68 5.97 38.23
CA ALA A 395 14.47 6.49 37.11
C ALA A 395 15.56 5.49 36.65
N ALA A 396 16.20 4.78 37.59
CA ALA A 396 17.18 3.72 37.30
C ALA A 396 16.57 2.57 36.47
N GLN A 397 15.41 2.05 36.89
CA GLN A 397 14.71 0.98 36.17
C GLN A 397 14.25 1.42 34.79
N ALA A 398 13.78 2.66 34.65
CA ALA A 398 13.36 3.20 33.36
C ALA A 398 14.53 3.34 32.38
N ASN A 399 15.68 3.85 32.86
CA ASN A 399 16.91 3.91 32.06
C ASN A 399 17.35 2.52 31.63
N GLU A 400 17.39 1.55 32.54
CA GLU A 400 17.77 0.17 32.24
C GLU A 400 16.85 -0.48 31.20
N ARG A 401 15.53 -0.33 31.35
CA ARG A 401 14.55 -0.87 30.38
C ARG A 401 14.69 -0.23 29.01
N TYR A 402 14.97 1.07 28.97
CA TYR A 402 15.21 1.79 27.73
C TYR A 402 16.51 1.33 27.05
N ASP A 403 17.60 1.23 27.79
CA ASP A 403 18.92 0.84 27.27
C ASP A 403 18.94 -0.63 26.80
N LYS A 404 18.20 -1.52 27.47
CA LYS A 404 17.98 -2.90 27.03
C LYS A 404 17.06 -3.02 25.81
N GLY A 405 16.42 -1.92 25.37
CA GLY A 405 15.49 -1.91 24.24
C GLY A 405 14.13 -2.56 24.54
N LEU A 406 13.80 -2.76 25.81
CA LEU A 406 12.47 -3.20 26.26
C LEU A 406 11.45 -2.08 26.10
N TRP A 407 11.86 -0.83 26.33
CA TRP A 407 11.04 0.35 26.05
C TRP A 407 11.47 0.97 24.74
N LYS A 408 10.52 1.08 23.80
CA LYS A 408 10.76 1.71 22.50
C LYS A 408 9.87 2.93 22.30
N PHE A 409 10.46 3.97 21.72
CA PHE A 409 9.72 5.13 21.27
C PHE A 409 8.80 4.77 20.11
N LEU A 410 7.54 5.22 20.21
CA LEU A 410 6.69 5.23 19.04
C LEU A 410 7.06 6.42 18.13
N PRO A 411 7.10 6.21 16.80
CA PRO A 411 7.40 7.27 15.86
C PRO A 411 6.35 8.38 15.93
N GLY A 412 6.73 9.59 15.49
CA GLY A 412 5.79 10.68 15.34
C GLY A 412 4.69 10.34 14.33
N TYR A 413 3.49 10.88 14.55
CA TYR A 413 2.34 10.63 13.67
C TYR A 413 2.61 11.15 12.25
N VAL A 414 2.53 10.27 11.26
CA VAL A 414 2.57 10.61 9.84
C VAL A 414 1.14 10.57 9.30
N SER A 415 0.63 11.73 8.88
CA SER A 415 -0.75 11.86 8.42
C SER A 415 -1.05 11.10 7.13
N LEU A 416 -2.26 10.54 7.04
CA LEU A 416 -2.81 9.97 5.82
C LEU A 416 -2.81 10.98 4.69
N GLN A 417 -3.09 12.26 4.97
CA GLN A 417 -3.01 13.32 3.96
C GLN A 417 -1.60 13.42 3.36
N SER A 418 -0.56 13.41 4.19
CA SER A 418 0.83 13.47 3.72
C SER A 418 1.18 12.26 2.86
N ILE A 419 0.78 11.06 3.29
CA ILE A 419 1.01 9.81 2.55
C ILE A 419 0.23 9.78 1.24
N PHE A 420 -1.00 10.32 1.23
CA PHE A 420 -1.79 10.50 0.02
C PHE A 420 -1.05 11.38 -0.97
N ASP A 421 -0.59 12.57 -0.55
CA ASP A 421 0.14 13.49 -1.43
C ASP A 421 1.44 12.88 -1.95
N GLU A 422 2.21 12.18 -1.11
CA GLU A 422 3.41 11.43 -1.51
C GLU A 422 3.09 10.33 -2.53
N THR A 423 2.05 9.55 -2.28
CA THR A 423 1.66 8.40 -3.10
C THR A 423 1.12 8.87 -4.45
N ILE A 424 0.26 9.89 -4.47
CA ILE A 424 -0.27 10.48 -5.71
C ILE A 424 0.88 11.07 -6.54
N ARG A 425 1.81 11.83 -5.93
CA ARG A 425 2.99 12.33 -6.66
C ARG A 425 3.83 11.21 -7.26
N GLY A 426 4.07 10.13 -6.51
CA GLY A 426 4.84 8.98 -6.97
C GLY A 426 4.15 8.23 -8.12
N LEU A 427 2.87 7.90 -7.96
CA LEU A 427 2.08 7.19 -8.96
C LEU A 427 1.82 8.04 -10.21
N PHE A 428 1.70 9.36 -10.06
CA PHE A 428 1.55 10.28 -11.19
C PHE A 428 2.76 10.20 -12.14
N LYS A 429 3.98 10.25 -11.59
CA LYS A 429 5.23 10.13 -12.38
C LYS A 429 5.28 8.80 -13.16
N VAL A 430 4.89 7.71 -12.51
CA VAL A 430 4.82 6.38 -13.15
C VAL A 430 3.77 6.39 -14.26
N SER A 431 2.58 6.91 -13.99
CA SER A 431 1.49 6.98 -14.95
C SER A 431 1.84 7.83 -16.18
N GLU A 432 2.49 8.96 -15.97
CA GLU A 432 2.97 9.85 -17.04
C GLU A 432 4.00 9.13 -17.94
N THR A 433 4.94 8.41 -17.32
CA THR A 433 5.95 7.63 -18.04
C THR A 433 5.30 6.51 -18.86
N GLN A 434 4.35 5.77 -18.27
CA GLN A 434 3.59 4.73 -18.96
C GLN A 434 2.78 5.29 -20.14
N LEU A 435 2.15 6.46 -19.97
CA LEU A 435 1.41 7.13 -21.03
C LEU A 435 2.32 7.55 -22.19
N LYS A 436 3.49 8.14 -21.90
CA LYS A 436 4.49 8.50 -22.92
C LYS A 436 4.97 7.26 -23.68
N GLN A 437 5.30 6.18 -22.96
CA GLN A 437 5.70 4.91 -23.58
C GLN A 437 4.61 4.33 -24.49
N ARG A 438 3.33 4.35 -24.07
CA ARG A 438 2.22 3.87 -24.91
C ARG A 438 1.99 4.74 -26.13
N LYS A 439 2.10 6.07 -26.01
CA LYS A 439 1.99 6.98 -27.17
C LYS A 439 3.10 6.72 -28.18
N ASN A 440 4.35 6.63 -27.72
CA ASN A 440 5.49 6.36 -28.58
C ASN A 440 5.38 4.97 -29.25
N ALA A 441 4.93 3.95 -28.51
CA ALA A 441 4.70 2.62 -29.06
C ALA A 441 3.57 2.62 -30.10
N LEU A 442 2.49 3.37 -29.86
CA LEU A 442 1.39 3.52 -30.82
C LEU A 442 1.84 4.25 -32.09
N GLU A 443 2.63 5.31 -31.97
CA GLU A 443 3.19 6.04 -33.11
C GLU A 443 4.14 5.16 -33.92
N LYS A 444 4.99 4.39 -33.26
CA LYS A 444 5.89 3.43 -33.89
C LYS A 444 5.12 2.31 -34.60
N ALA A 445 4.09 1.74 -33.96
CA ALA A 445 3.24 0.72 -34.60
C ALA A 445 2.49 1.29 -35.81
N LYS A 446 2.00 2.54 -35.72
CA LYS A 446 1.35 3.21 -36.86
C LYS A 446 2.33 3.45 -38.01
N SER A 447 3.53 3.93 -37.73
CA SER A 447 4.54 4.16 -38.77
C SER A 447 5.02 2.84 -39.40
N GLU A 448 5.17 1.78 -38.62
CA GLU A 448 5.49 0.43 -39.11
C GLU A 448 4.36 -0.13 -39.98
N VAL A 449 3.10 -0.04 -39.55
CA VAL A 449 1.95 -0.49 -40.37
C VAL A 449 1.85 0.31 -41.67
N LEU A 450 2.09 1.62 -41.64
CA LEU A 450 2.13 2.46 -42.84
C LEU A 450 3.31 2.09 -43.76
N ALA A 451 4.49 1.84 -43.21
CA ALA A 451 5.67 1.41 -43.97
C ALA A 451 5.43 0.04 -44.61
N MET A 452 4.90 -0.92 -43.86
CA MET A 452 4.52 -2.25 -44.35
C MET A 452 3.45 -2.16 -45.45
N ARG A 453 2.47 -1.26 -45.31
CA ARG A 453 1.45 -1.02 -46.34
C ARG A 453 2.05 -0.42 -47.62
N LYS A 454 2.94 0.57 -47.50
CA LYS A 454 3.64 1.16 -48.67
C LYS A 454 4.53 0.15 -49.37
N ALA A 455 5.35 -0.59 -48.61
CA ALA A 455 6.20 -1.64 -49.16
C ALA A 455 5.39 -2.73 -49.88
N ARG A 456 4.22 -3.11 -49.33
CA ARG A 456 3.29 -4.03 -50.00
C ARG A 456 2.73 -3.45 -51.29
N GLN A 457 2.34 -2.18 -51.31
CA GLN A 457 1.86 -1.51 -52.52
C GLN A 457 2.93 -1.42 -53.61
N GLU A 458 4.17 -1.08 -53.25
CA GLU A 458 5.30 -1.03 -54.19
C GLU A 458 5.67 -2.42 -54.72
N ALA A 459 5.63 -3.46 -53.88
CA ALA A 459 5.84 -4.84 -54.29
C ALA A 459 4.72 -5.31 -55.25
N ASP A 460 3.46 -5.00 -54.95
CA ASP A 460 2.32 -5.33 -55.81
C ASP A 460 2.40 -4.58 -57.15
N GLN A 461 2.88 -3.32 -57.17
CA GLN A 461 3.11 -2.57 -58.41
C GLN A 461 4.23 -3.18 -59.26
N LYS A 462 5.39 -3.46 -58.66
CA LYS A 462 6.51 -4.11 -59.38
C LYS A 462 6.12 -5.51 -59.88
N ALA A 463 5.31 -6.26 -59.13
CA ALA A 463 4.80 -7.56 -59.56
C ALA A 463 3.84 -7.43 -60.77
N LYS A 464 3.01 -6.38 -60.81
CA LYS A 464 2.16 -6.10 -61.98
C LYS A 464 2.99 -5.69 -63.20
N GLU A 465 3.95 -4.77 -63.04
CA GLU A 465 4.83 -4.32 -64.13
C GLU A 465 5.65 -5.48 -64.72
N THR A 466 6.22 -6.35 -63.87
CA THR A 466 6.96 -7.53 -64.32
C THR A 466 6.06 -8.56 -65.00
N ALA A 467 4.83 -8.77 -64.51
CA ALA A 467 3.86 -9.66 -65.16
C ALA A 467 3.37 -9.12 -66.52
N GLU A 468 3.16 -7.81 -66.65
CA GLU A 468 2.82 -7.16 -67.93
C GLU A 468 3.96 -7.28 -68.94
N MET A 469 5.22 -7.05 -68.51
CA MET A 469 6.38 -7.25 -69.39
C MET A 469 6.53 -8.71 -69.87
N LEU A 470 6.27 -9.68 -69.00
CA LEU A 470 6.32 -11.10 -69.37
C LEU A 470 5.20 -11.47 -70.36
N ARG A 471 3.99 -10.94 -70.19
CA ARG A 471 2.87 -11.15 -71.12
C ARG A 471 3.17 -10.56 -72.50
N ALA A 472 3.66 -9.32 -72.55
CA ALA A 472 4.01 -8.67 -73.81
C ALA A 472 5.13 -9.39 -74.58
N LYS A 473 6.11 -10.00 -73.87
CA LYS A 473 7.13 -10.85 -74.50
C LYS A 473 6.53 -12.15 -75.06
N ALA A 474 5.69 -12.83 -74.29
CA ALA A 474 5.05 -14.08 -74.74
C ALA A 474 4.11 -13.86 -75.94
N GLU A 475 3.40 -12.73 -76.00
CA GLU A 475 2.55 -12.38 -77.15
C GLU A 475 3.37 -12.14 -78.43
N LYS A 476 4.55 -11.50 -78.32
CA LYS A 476 5.46 -11.33 -79.46
C LYS A 476 5.99 -12.68 -79.97
N GLU A 477 6.49 -13.53 -79.08
CA GLU A 477 7.00 -14.86 -79.45
C GLU A 477 5.93 -15.71 -80.16
N GLN A 478 4.67 -15.67 -79.71
CA GLN A 478 3.57 -16.36 -80.38
C GLN A 478 3.22 -15.79 -81.77
N SER A 479 3.36 -14.47 -81.97
CA SER A 479 3.11 -13.86 -83.29
C SER A 479 4.18 -14.24 -84.31
N GLU A 480 5.45 -14.26 -83.89
CA GLU A 480 6.59 -14.63 -84.74
C GLU A 480 6.54 -16.11 -85.16
N GLU A 481 6.13 -17.00 -84.27
CA GLU A 481 6.00 -18.44 -84.56
C GLU A 481 4.87 -18.73 -85.57
N ARG A 482 3.76 -17.98 -85.51
CA ARG A 482 2.64 -18.12 -86.47
C ARG A 482 3.00 -17.65 -87.88
N GLU A 483 3.77 -16.57 -88.02
CA GLU A 483 4.23 -16.12 -89.34
C GLU A 483 5.17 -17.14 -89.99
N ARG A 484 6.06 -17.75 -89.21
CA ARG A 484 7.01 -18.75 -89.71
C ARG A 484 6.30 -19.98 -90.27
N LEU A 485 5.29 -20.50 -89.56
CA LEU A 485 4.50 -21.66 -90.00
C LEU A 485 3.74 -21.39 -91.30
N ARG A 486 3.24 -20.16 -91.50
CA ARG A 486 2.54 -19.76 -92.73
C ARG A 486 3.47 -19.76 -93.94
N LEU A 487 4.67 -19.19 -93.80
CA LEU A 487 5.67 -19.15 -94.87
C LEU A 487 6.13 -20.55 -95.29
N GLU A 488 6.29 -21.49 -94.34
CA GLU A 488 6.65 -22.88 -94.65
C GLU A 488 5.54 -23.60 -95.44
N GLN A 489 4.27 -23.37 -95.14
CA GLN A 489 3.15 -23.95 -95.88
C GLN A 489 3.03 -23.40 -97.31
N GLU A 490 3.18 -22.09 -97.50
CA GLU A 490 3.15 -21.45 -98.82
C GLU A 490 4.28 -21.98 -99.73
N ALA A 491 5.48 -22.18 -99.18
CA ALA A 491 6.61 -22.75 -99.90
C ALA A 491 6.38 -24.20 -100.35
N TYR A 492 5.78 -25.03 -99.49
CA TYR A 492 5.51 -26.44 -99.80
C TYR A 492 4.54 -26.62 -100.99
N PHE A 493 3.44 -25.87 -101.03
CA PHE A 493 2.46 -25.98 -102.12
C PHE A 493 2.93 -25.34 -103.43
N LEU A 494 3.83 -24.34 -103.36
CA LEU A 494 4.49 -23.78 -104.54
C LEU A 494 5.37 -24.82 -105.26
N ASP A 495 6.17 -25.58 -104.52
CA ASP A 495 7.01 -26.66 -105.08
C ASP A 495 6.16 -27.76 -105.75
N GLN A 496 5.02 -28.11 -105.15
CA GLN A 496 4.07 -29.06 -105.74
C GLN A 496 3.46 -28.56 -107.05
N LEU A 497 3.16 -27.25 -107.15
CA LEU A 497 2.66 -26.65 -108.38
C LEU A 497 3.71 -26.63 -109.50
N GLU A 498 4.98 -26.38 -109.21
CA GLU A 498 6.00 -26.33 -110.26
C GLU A 498 6.20 -27.67 -110.98
N LYS A 499 6.01 -28.78 -110.27
CA LYS A 499 6.17 -30.15 -110.80
C LYS A 499 5.04 -30.61 -111.72
N VAL A 500 3.92 -29.89 -111.79
CA VAL A 500 2.78 -30.22 -112.66
C VAL A 500 3.15 -29.95 -114.11
N THR A 501 3.11 -30.93 -115.02
CA THR A 501 3.38 -30.71 -116.46
C THR A 501 2.10 -30.78 -117.31
N LEU A 502 2.21 -30.43 -118.61
CA LEU A 502 1.08 -30.49 -119.53
C LEU A 502 0.53 -31.93 -119.61
N GLY A 503 -0.77 -32.09 -119.40
CA GLY A 503 -1.46 -33.37 -119.31
C GLY A 503 -1.69 -33.91 -117.89
N ALA A 504 -1.24 -33.20 -116.86
CA ALA A 504 -1.54 -33.44 -115.45
C ALA A 504 -3.05 -33.35 -115.13
N TRP A 505 -3.52 -34.10 -114.14
CA TRP A 505 -4.90 -34.00 -113.66
C TRP A 505 -4.94 -33.34 -112.28
N ILE A 506 -5.84 -32.39 -112.09
CA ILE A 506 -6.16 -31.82 -110.78
C ILE A 506 -7.63 -32.05 -110.46
N GLU A 507 -7.94 -32.21 -109.18
CA GLU A 507 -9.28 -32.10 -108.62
C GLU A 507 -9.43 -30.68 -108.08
N TYR A 508 -10.46 -29.98 -108.49
CA TYR A 508 -10.80 -28.66 -107.95
C TYR A 508 -12.28 -28.64 -107.58
N GLU A 509 -12.62 -27.87 -106.56
CA GLU A 509 -14.00 -27.68 -106.14
C GLU A 509 -14.56 -26.38 -106.74
N ARG A 510 -15.64 -26.49 -107.51
CA ARG A 510 -16.32 -25.34 -108.11
C ARG A 510 -17.82 -25.48 -107.89
N GLU A 511 -18.44 -24.44 -107.34
CA GLU A 511 -19.88 -24.43 -107.02
C GLU A 511 -20.34 -25.65 -106.19
N GLY A 512 -19.49 -26.10 -105.24
CA GLY A 512 -19.77 -27.23 -104.35
C GLY A 512 -19.70 -28.62 -105.01
N LYS A 513 -19.22 -28.72 -106.26
CA LYS A 513 -18.97 -29.99 -106.95
C LYS A 513 -17.49 -30.15 -107.25
N LYS A 514 -16.97 -31.35 -107.00
CA LYS A 514 -15.59 -31.72 -107.32
C LYS A 514 -15.50 -32.12 -108.79
N GLU A 515 -14.72 -31.37 -109.54
CA GLU A 515 -14.47 -31.61 -110.95
C GLU A 515 -13.01 -31.98 -111.17
N LYS A 516 -12.76 -32.81 -112.19
CA LYS A 516 -11.41 -33.23 -112.57
C LYS A 516 -11.03 -32.57 -113.88
N GLY A 517 -10.00 -31.75 -113.84
CA GLY A 517 -9.48 -31.04 -115.00
C GLY A 517 -8.11 -31.58 -115.40
N LYS A 518 -7.92 -31.87 -116.68
CA LYS A 518 -6.62 -32.16 -117.27
C LYS A 518 -5.96 -30.86 -117.75
N LEU A 519 -4.74 -30.58 -117.33
CA LEU A 519 -4.00 -29.38 -117.72
C LEU A 519 -3.69 -29.43 -119.21
N ALA A 520 -4.32 -28.53 -119.98
CA ALA A 520 -4.16 -28.46 -121.42
C ALA A 520 -3.12 -27.41 -121.84
N VAL A 521 -3.09 -26.25 -121.17
CA VAL A 521 -2.23 -25.13 -121.54
C VAL A 521 -1.69 -24.44 -120.30
N LYS A 522 -0.39 -24.11 -120.34
CA LYS A 522 0.25 -23.18 -119.40
C LYS A 522 0.64 -21.92 -120.17
N THR A 523 0.06 -20.79 -119.79
CA THR A 523 0.39 -19.50 -120.40
C THR A 523 1.36 -18.75 -119.49
N ALA A 524 2.63 -18.65 -119.90
CA ALA A 524 3.69 -18.05 -119.08
C ALA A 524 3.55 -16.53 -118.89
N SER A 525 2.98 -15.81 -119.86
CA SER A 525 2.82 -14.35 -119.83
C SER A 525 1.75 -13.87 -118.84
N THR A 526 0.72 -14.68 -118.57
CA THR A 526 -0.39 -14.33 -117.67
C THR A 526 -0.48 -15.24 -116.44
N GLN A 527 0.41 -16.23 -116.31
CA GLN A 527 0.40 -17.25 -115.23
C GLN A 527 -0.92 -18.00 -115.10
N LYS A 528 -1.67 -18.11 -116.21
CA LYS A 528 -2.97 -18.78 -116.26
C LYS A 528 -2.83 -20.19 -116.77
N TRP A 529 -3.50 -21.11 -116.08
CA TRP A 529 -3.51 -22.53 -116.38
C TRP A 529 -4.90 -22.91 -116.84
N ILE A 530 -4.97 -23.55 -118.00
CA ILE A 530 -6.23 -23.94 -118.62
C ILE A 530 -6.39 -25.45 -118.51
N PHE A 531 -7.47 -25.88 -117.88
CA PHE A 531 -7.83 -27.27 -117.67
C PHE A 531 -9.02 -27.67 -118.54
N VAL A 532 -9.02 -28.91 -119.03
CA VAL A 532 -10.07 -29.51 -119.86
C VAL A 532 -10.59 -30.82 -119.28
N ASP A 533 -11.87 -31.12 -119.45
CA ASP A 533 -12.48 -32.39 -119.02
C ASP A 533 -12.11 -33.58 -119.96
N ARG A 534 -12.42 -34.82 -119.58
CA ARG A 534 -12.13 -36.09 -120.28
C ARG A 534 -12.58 -36.17 -121.75
N TYR A 535 -13.50 -35.30 -122.15
CA TYR A 535 -14.02 -35.21 -123.52
C TYR A 535 -13.57 -33.93 -124.27
N GLY A 536 -12.69 -33.11 -123.68
CA GLY A 536 -12.12 -31.92 -124.32
C GLY A 536 -13.07 -30.72 -124.50
N LEU A 537 -14.27 -30.76 -123.93
CA LEU A 537 -15.34 -29.78 -124.16
C LEU A 537 -15.37 -28.62 -123.14
N ASN A 538 -15.18 -28.89 -121.85
CA ASN A 538 -15.27 -27.87 -120.79
C ASN A 538 -13.88 -27.28 -120.47
N ARG A 539 -13.71 -25.96 -120.64
CA ARG A 539 -12.46 -25.22 -120.36
C ARG A 539 -12.59 -24.44 -119.05
N PHE A 540 -11.70 -24.68 -118.09
CA PHE A 540 -11.55 -23.90 -116.85
C PHE A 540 -10.20 -23.19 -116.83
N GLU A 541 -10.17 -21.92 -116.43
CA GLU A 541 -8.97 -21.07 -116.41
C GLU A 541 -8.76 -20.56 -114.98
N ILE A 542 -7.59 -20.83 -114.41
CA ILE A 542 -7.21 -20.38 -113.06
C ILE A 542 -5.80 -19.79 -113.06
N ILE A 543 -5.58 -18.77 -112.23
CA ILE A 543 -4.27 -18.14 -112.03
C ILE A 543 -3.45 -18.99 -111.04
N LYS A 544 -2.14 -19.13 -111.27
CA LYS A 544 -1.23 -19.91 -110.39
C LYS A 544 -1.31 -19.50 -108.90
N SER A 545 -1.46 -18.21 -108.59
CA SER A 545 -1.60 -17.70 -107.21
C SER A 545 -2.91 -18.14 -106.55
N ASP A 546 -4.00 -18.16 -107.30
CA ASP A 546 -5.32 -18.51 -106.77
C ASP A 546 -5.44 -20.02 -106.60
N LEU A 547 -4.82 -20.79 -107.51
CA LEU A 547 -4.68 -22.23 -107.36
C LEU A 547 -3.81 -22.60 -106.14
N LEU A 548 -2.77 -21.82 -105.82
CA LEU A 548 -1.96 -21.98 -104.61
C LEU A 548 -2.79 -21.73 -103.35
N THR A 549 -3.58 -20.65 -103.31
CA THR A 549 -4.50 -20.37 -102.19
C THR A 549 -5.51 -21.50 -102.02
N GLN A 550 -6.10 -21.99 -103.12
CA GLN A 550 -7.03 -23.12 -103.08
C GLN A 550 -6.37 -24.45 -102.66
N LEU A 551 -5.07 -24.62 -102.91
CA LEU A 551 -4.29 -25.77 -102.40
C LEU A 551 -4.02 -25.67 -100.89
N ILE A 552 -3.67 -24.48 -100.39
CA ILE A 552 -3.46 -24.21 -98.95
C ILE A 552 -4.76 -24.37 -98.16
N GLU A 553 -5.88 -23.88 -98.71
CA GLU A 553 -7.22 -24.02 -98.14
C GLU A 553 -7.83 -25.42 -98.31
N GLY A 554 -7.15 -26.32 -99.06
CA GLY A 554 -7.57 -27.71 -99.27
C GLY A 554 -8.71 -27.91 -100.28
N GLN A 555 -9.08 -26.86 -101.01
CA GLN A 555 -10.15 -26.81 -102.03
C GLN A 555 -9.70 -27.30 -103.42
N ALA A 556 -8.40 -27.47 -103.64
CA ALA A 556 -7.83 -28.10 -104.83
C ALA A 556 -6.77 -29.15 -104.45
N ARG A 557 -6.69 -30.24 -105.21
CA ARG A 557 -5.70 -31.31 -105.03
C ARG A 557 -5.11 -31.74 -106.36
N ILE A 558 -3.80 -31.87 -106.42
CA ILE A 558 -3.10 -32.40 -107.61
C ILE A 558 -3.23 -33.92 -107.61
N LEU A 559 -3.81 -34.50 -108.66
CA LEU A 559 -4.04 -35.94 -108.77
C LEU A 559 -2.90 -36.67 -109.49
N ASN A 560 -2.33 -36.07 -110.54
CA ASN A 560 -1.21 -36.63 -111.30
C ASN A 560 -0.45 -35.49 -111.99
N ALA A 561 0.88 -35.51 -111.97
CA ALA A 561 1.77 -34.48 -112.52
C ALA A 561 2.05 -34.57 -114.04
N GLY A 562 1.52 -35.56 -114.77
CA GLY A 562 1.59 -35.63 -116.24
C GLY A 562 2.94 -36.11 -116.79
N THR A 563 2.90 -37.24 -117.51
CA THR A 563 3.83 -37.78 -118.54
C THR A 563 3.42 -39.25 -118.71
N ALA A 564 3.10 -39.69 -119.92
CA ALA A 564 2.55 -41.02 -120.19
C ALA A 564 3.35 -41.71 -121.30
N PHE A 565 3.71 -42.99 -121.07
CA PHE A 565 3.79 -44.13 -122.02
C PHE A 565 4.94 -45.09 -121.67
N ASP A 566 4.81 -45.97 -120.63
CA ASP A 566 5.54 -47.27 -120.62
C ASP A 566 5.18 -48.32 -119.51
N GLU A 567 4.00 -48.33 -118.90
CA GLU A 567 3.68 -49.32 -117.83
C GLU A 567 2.43 -50.17 -118.08
N SER A 568 2.21 -50.60 -119.33
CA SER A 568 1.24 -51.67 -119.67
C SER A 568 1.87 -52.94 -120.25
N LEU A 569 3.21 -53.03 -120.30
CA LEU A 569 3.91 -54.25 -120.74
C LEU A 569 4.62 -55.02 -119.61
N GLU A 570 4.81 -54.44 -118.42
CA GLU A 570 5.53 -55.11 -117.32
C GLU A 570 4.64 -55.96 -116.39
N ARG A 571 3.31 -55.83 -116.47
CA ARG A 571 2.37 -56.61 -115.62
C ARG A 571 1.82 -57.88 -116.28
N THR A 572 2.23 -58.20 -117.50
CA THR A 572 1.82 -59.43 -118.22
C THR A 572 2.85 -60.58 -118.10
N VAL A 573 4.02 -60.38 -117.46
CA VAL A 573 5.02 -61.46 -117.32
C VAL A 573 5.36 -61.85 -115.87
N SER A 574 5.05 -61.04 -114.85
CA SER A 574 5.50 -61.35 -113.48
C SER A 574 4.44 -62.04 -112.59
N ARG A 575 3.24 -62.34 -113.11
CA ARG A 575 2.21 -63.15 -112.42
C ARG A 575 2.34 -64.66 -112.66
N ILE A 576 3.52 -65.13 -113.08
CA ILE A 576 3.88 -66.56 -113.15
C ILE A 576 4.70 -67.04 -111.93
N ARG A 577 5.06 -66.17 -110.96
CA ARG A 577 5.65 -66.59 -109.66
C ARG A 577 5.20 -65.64 -108.54
N MET A 578 3.93 -65.62 -108.13
CA MET A 578 3.30 -66.48 -107.11
C MET A 578 4.17 -66.65 -105.84
N SER A 579 3.70 -66.20 -104.67
CA SER A 579 3.09 -67.13 -103.69
C SER A 579 3.75 -68.52 -103.78
N LYS A 580 4.64 -68.96 -102.90
CA LYS A 580 4.94 -68.61 -101.49
C LYS A 580 5.48 -67.17 -101.30
N THR A 581 5.13 -66.40 -100.28
CA THR A 581 4.65 -66.75 -98.93
C THR A 581 3.78 -65.63 -98.38
#